data_AF-D6PXJ2-F1
#
_entry.id   AF-D6PXJ2-F1
#
_cell.length_a   1.000
_cell.length_b   1.000
_cell.length_c   1.000
_cell.angle_alpha   90.00
_cell.angle_beta   90.00
_cell.angle_gamma   90.00
#
_symmetry.space_group_name_H-M   'P 1'
#
loop_
_entity.id
_entity.type
_entity.pdbx_description
1 polymer ?
#
loop_
_entity_poly.entity_id
_entity_poly.type
_entity_poly.pdbx_seq_one_letter_code
_entity_poly.pdbx_strand_id
1 'polypeptide(L)'
;MTTTPETGSHIPLKVLDHSELFKDEAYQKQFEGKGEFENGSDAAEVQRVLEWTRGWEYREKNFAREALTVNPAKACQPLGAVLAGLGFEGTLPIVH
;
A
#
# COMPACT_ATOMS: atom_id res chain seq x y z
N MET A 1 15.18 -3.23 20.92
CA MET A 1 16.44 -2.45 21.05
C MET A 1 16.07 -1.06 21.53
N THR A 2 16.73 -0.50 22.54
CA THR A 2 16.37 0.80 23.11
C THR A 2 16.57 1.92 22.09
N THR A 3 15.48 2.51 21.60
CA THR A 3 15.46 3.57 20.58
C THR A 3 15.62 4.99 21.15
N THR A 4 15.75 5.12 22.47
CA THR A 4 15.94 6.42 23.13
C THR A 4 17.41 6.52 23.58
N PRO A 5 18.20 7.48 23.08
CA PRO A 5 19.57 7.65 23.54
C PRO A 5 19.57 8.15 24.99
N GLU A 6 20.28 7.45 25.86
CA GLU A 6 20.71 7.97 27.15
C GLU A 6 21.63 9.18 26.91
N THR A 7 21.37 10.33 27.56
CA THR A 7 22.13 11.57 27.40
C THR A 7 23.63 11.33 27.68
N GLY A 8 24.48 11.41 26.65
CA GLY A 8 25.94 11.20 26.76
C GLY A 8 26.49 9.96 26.04
N SER A 9 25.65 9.18 25.35
CA SER A 9 26.12 8.06 24.53
C SER A 9 26.87 8.53 23.27
N HIS A 10 28.07 7.98 23.01
CA HIS A 10 28.81 8.17 21.76
C HIS A 10 28.19 7.44 20.55
N ILE A 11 27.10 6.71 20.76
CA ILE A 11 26.38 5.98 19.70
C ILE A 11 25.47 6.98 18.97
N PRO A 12 25.61 7.15 17.64
CA PRO A 12 24.75 8.05 16.89
C PRO A 12 23.28 7.62 16.98
N LEU A 13 22.39 8.59 17.15
CA LEU A 13 20.94 8.37 17.14
C LEU A 13 20.53 7.64 15.86
N LYS A 14 20.08 6.40 15.99
CA LYS A 14 19.52 5.62 14.89
C LYS A 14 18.00 5.71 14.95
N VAL A 15 17.43 6.60 14.14
CA VAL A 15 15.97 6.67 13.95
C VAL A 15 15.55 5.53 13.04
N LEU A 16 14.64 4.68 13.52
CA LEU A 16 14.03 3.62 12.70
C LEU A 16 12.87 4.23 11.91
N ASP A 17 12.84 4.03 10.60
CA ASP A 17 11.68 4.40 9.78
C ASP A 17 10.53 3.40 9.95
N HIS A 18 9.38 3.67 9.32
CA HIS A 18 8.18 2.84 9.43
C HIS A 18 8.40 1.38 9.00
N SER A 19 9.36 1.09 8.13
CA SER A 19 9.61 -0.27 7.63
C SER A 19 10.29 -1.12 8.70
N GLU A 20 11.13 -0.52 9.53
CA GLU A 20 11.88 -1.22 10.58
C GLU A 20 11.26 -1.05 11.97
N LEU A 21 10.68 0.10 12.28
CA LEU A 21 10.10 0.43 13.58
C LEU A 21 8.99 -0.55 13.97
N PHE A 22 8.07 -0.85 13.05
CA PHE A 22 6.90 -1.68 13.35
C PHE A 22 7.22 -3.17 13.50
N LYS A 23 8.46 -3.60 13.23
CA LYS A 23 8.92 -4.97 13.50
C LYS A 23 9.29 -5.18 14.98
N ASP A 24 9.44 -4.11 15.76
CA ASP A 24 9.76 -4.21 17.19
C ASP A 24 8.61 -4.89 17.96
N GLU A 25 8.95 -5.67 18.98
CA GLU A 25 8.00 -6.48 19.76
C GLU A 25 6.88 -5.66 20.37
N ALA A 26 7.18 -4.41 20.78
CA ALA A 26 6.18 -3.50 21.33
C ALA A 26 5.05 -3.21 20.34
N TYR A 27 5.39 -3.00 19.06
CA TYR A 27 4.40 -2.75 18.00
C TYR A 27 3.71 -4.03 17.54
N GLN A 28 4.42 -5.16 17.48
CA GLN A 28 3.81 -6.45 17.15
C GLN A 28 2.73 -6.83 18.17
N LYS A 29 3.00 -6.71 19.48
CA LYS A 29 2.00 -6.92 20.54
C LYS A 29 0.82 -5.95 20.44
N GLN A 30 1.10 -4.70 20.07
CA GLN A 30 0.04 -3.72 19.85
C GLN A 30 -0.87 -4.11 18.67
N PHE A 31 -0.31 -4.65 17.58
CA PHE A 31 -1.10 -5.14 16.44
C PHE A 31 -1.94 -6.37 16.79
N GLU A 32 -1.38 -7.31 17.57
CA GLU A 32 -2.12 -8.46 18.09
C GLU A 32 -3.31 -8.01 18.95
N GLY A 33 -3.07 -7.11 19.90
CA GLY A 33 -4.13 -6.54 20.74
C GLY A 33 -5.16 -5.75 19.94
N LYS A 34 -4.74 -5.03 18.88
CA LYS A 34 -5.68 -4.35 17.97
C LYS A 34 -6.55 -5.35 17.21
N GLY A 35 -5.96 -6.46 16.77
CA GLY A 35 -6.64 -7.51 16.00
C GLY A 35 -7.87 -8.08 16.69
N GLU A 36 -7.87 -8.16 18.03
CA GLU A 36 -9.02 -8.59 18.83
C GLU A 36 -10.27 -7.72 18.61
N PHE A 37 -10.10 -6.47 18.18
CA PHE A 37 -11.18 -5.49 17.98
C PHE A 37 -11.50 -5.22 16.51
N GLU A 38 -10.80 -5.86 15.57
CA GLU A 38 -10.96 -5.59 14.12
C GLU A 38 -12.05 -6.44 13.45
N ASN A 39 -12.49 -7.53 14.09
CA ASN A 39 -13.38 -8.52 13.48
C ASN A 39 -12.86 -9.04 12.12
N GLY A 40 -11.54 -9.25 12.04
CA GLY A 40 -10.88 -9.79 10.85
C GLY A 40 -11.18 -11.28 10.65
N SER A 41 -11.14 -11.74 9.40
CA SER A 41 -11.18 -13.16 9.09
C SER A 41 -9.97 -13.88 9.69
N ASP A 42 -10.15 -15.14 10.11
CA ASP A 42 -9.04 -15.94 10.62
C ASP A 42 -7.99 -16.20 9.52
N ALA A 43 -6.76 -16.54 9.95
CA ALA A 43 -5.64 -16.71 9.04
C ALA A 43 -5.84 -17.87 8.03
N ALA A 44 -6.58 -18.91 8.40
CA ALA A 44 -6.84 -20.04 7.51
C ALA A 44 -7.82 -19.65 6.40
N GLU A 45 -8.85 -18.87 6.71
CA GLU A 45 -9.79 -18.32 5.74
C GLU A 45 -9.10 -17.35 4.78
N VAL A 46 -8.24 -16.46 5.30
CA VAL A 46 -7.42 -15.56 4.45
C VAL A 46 -6.55 -16.37 3.49
N GLN A 47 -5.88 -17.41 3.97
CA GLN A 47 -5.04 -18.28 3.14
C GLN A 47 -5.86 -19.04 2.09
N ARG A 48 -7.03 -19.58 2.47
CA ARG A 48 -7.93 -20.29 1.56
C ARG A 48 -8.41 -19.38 0.43
N VAL A 49 -8.86 -18.16 0.75
CA VAL A 49 -9.30 -17.18 -0.25
C VAL A 49 -8.13 -16.76 -1.14
N LEU A 50 -6.94 -16.54 -0.57
CA LEU A 50 -5.73 -16.22 -1.35
C LEU A 50 -5.42 -17.30 -2.39
N GLU A 51 -5.47 -18.57 -2.01
CA GLU A 51 -5.24 -19.69 -2.92
C GLU A 51 -6.31 -19.76 -4.02
N TRP A 52 -7.58 -19.58 -3.66
CA TRP A 52 -8.68 -19.52 -4.63
C TRP A 52 -8.50 -18.38 -5.64
N THR A 53 -8.14 -17.17 -5.18
CA THR A 53 -7.93 -16.01 -6.08
C THR A 53 -6.77 -16.21 -7.08
N ARG A 54 -5.87 -17.16 -6.82
CA ARG A 54 -4.77 -17.54 -7.72
C ARG A 54 -5.15 -18.69 -8.67
N GLY A 55 -6.29 -19.34 -8.46
CA GLY A 55 -6.74 -20.50 -9.22
C GLY A 55 -7.46 -20.19 -10.54
N TRP A 56 -7.66 -21.23 -11.36
CA TRP A 56 -8.34 -21.13 -12.67
C TRP A 56 -9.82 -20.76 -12.55
N GLU A 57 -10.52 -21.30 -11.56
CA GLU A 57 -11.93 -20.97 -11.32
C GLU A 57 -12.13 -19.47 -11.08
N TYR A 58 -11.27 -18.85 -10.25
CA TYR A 58 -11.34 -17.41 -10.01
C TYR A 58 -10.96 -16.61 -11.24
N ARG A 59 -9.97 -17.06 -12.02
CA ARG A 59 -9.60 -16.44 -13.29
C ARG A 59 -10.82 -16.33 -14.21
N GLU A 60 -11.59 -17.40 -14.39
CA GLU A 60 -12.78 -17.35 -15.25
C GLU A 60 -13.78 -16.29 -14.77
N LYS A 61 -14.06 -16.23 -13.47
CA LYS A 61 -14.93 -15.20 -12.87
C LYS A 61 -14.36 -13.78 -13.05
N ASN A 62 -13.05 -13.63 -12.87
CA ASN A 62 -12.35 -12.36 -13.00
C ASN A 62 -12.40 -11.81 -14.44
N PHE A 63 -12.29 -12.69 -15.44
CA PHE A 63 -12.38 -12.34 -16.86
C PHE A 63 -13.82 -12.16 -17.35
N ALA A 64 -14.80 -12.77 -16.67
CA ALA A 64 -16.23 -12.57 -16.95
C ALA A 64 -16.79 -11.24 -16.41
N ARG A 65 -15.95 -10.35 -15.85
CA ARG A 65 -16.40 -9.03 -15.39
C ARG A 65 -16.78 -8.13 -16.56
N GLU A 66 -17.94 -7.49 -16.46
CA GLU A 66 -18.44 -6.57 -17.50
C GLU A 66 -18.35 -5.08 -17.09
N ALA A 67 -18.37 -4.78 -15.79
CA ALA A 67 -18.46 -3.40 -15.30
C ALA A 67 -17.32 -3.00 -14.35
N LEU A 68 -16.97 -3.86 -13.38
CA LEU A 68 -15.97 -3.54 -12.37
C LEU A 68 -14.56 -3.58 -12.97
N THR A 69 -13.84 -2.46 -12.90
CA THR A 69 -12.41 -2.37 -13.20
C THR A 69 -11.61 -2.28 -11.91
N VAL A 70 -10.54 -3.08 -11.78
CA VAL A 70 -9.64 -3.09 -10.60
C VAL A 70 -8.21 -2.93 -11.12
N ASN A 71 -7.44 -2.04 -10.48
CA ASN A 71 -6.06 -1.73 -10.85
C ASN A 71 -5.86 -1.42 -12.35
N PRO A 72 -6.60 -0.44 -12.93
CA PRO A 72 -6.45 -0.09 -14.33
C PRO A 72 -5.05 0.41 -14.64
N ALA A 73 -4.40 -0.14 -15.66
CA ALA A 73 -3.13 0.36 -16.19
C ALA A 73 -3.35 1.49 -17.22
N LYS A 74 -4.11 2.52 -16.84
CA LYS A 74 -4.37 3.71 -17.67
C LYS A 74 -4.60 4.95 -16.80
N ALA A 75 -4.29 6.11 -17.37
CA ALA A 75 -4.68 7.42 -16.84
C ALA A 75 -5.75 8.06 -17.74
N CYS A 76 -6.28 9.21 -17.33
CA CYS A 76 -7.30 9.94 -18.09
C CYS A 76 -6.70 10.99 -19.04
N GLN A 77 -7.53 11.45 -19.98
CA GLN A 77 -7.13 12.35 -21.07
C GLN A 77 -6.39 13.63 -20.63
N PRO A 78 -6.79 14.33 -19.53
CA PRO A 78 -6.14 15.58 -19.13
C PRO A 78 -4.66 15.43 -18.78
N LEU A 79 -4.22 14.27 -18.27
CA LEU A 79 -2.80 14.03 -17.99
C LEU A 79 -1.95 14.16 -19.25
N GLY A 80 -2.41 13.54 -20.35
CA GLY A 80 -1.74 13.63 -21.65
C GLY A 80 -1.82 15.01 -22.26
N ALA A 81 -2.96 15.71 -22.13
CA ALA A 81 -3.14 17.06 -22.63
C ALA A 81 -2.19 18.06 -21.95
N VAL A 82 -2.04 17.96 -20.62
CA VAL A 82 -1.09 18.78 -19.85
C VAL A 82 0.35 18.46 -20.27
N LEU A 83 0.72 17.18 -20.35
CA LEU A 83 2.07 16.78 -20.76
C LEU A 83 2.43 17.30 -22.16
N ALA A 84 1.49 17.23 -23.11
CA ALA A 84 1.67 17.78 -24.46
C ALA A 84 1.80 19.31 -24.45
N GLY A 85 0.96 20.01 -23.68
CA GLY A 85 0.98 21.48 -23.58
C GLY A 85 2.27 22.03 -22.97
N LEU A 86 2.86 21.31 -22.01
CA LEU A 86 4.18 21.64 -21.44
C LEU A 86 5.32 21.54 -22.47
N GLY A 87 5.09 20.91 -23.63
CA GLY A 87 6.07 20.79 -24.71
C GLY A 87 6.25 22.04 -25.56
N PHE A 88 5.44 23.09 -25.34
CA PHE A 88 5.48 24.34 -26.11
C PHE A 88 6.06 25.48 -25.26
N GLU A 89 7.05 26.20 -25.80
CA GLU A 89 7.67 27.35 -25.13
C GLU A 89 6.63 28.43 -24.79
N GLY A 90 6.73 28.99 -23.58
CA GLY A 90 5.82 30.05 -23.12
C GLY A 90 4.36 29.60 -22.92
N THR A 91 4.08 28.29 -22.90
CA THR A 91 2.71 27.76 -22.80
C THR A 91 2.39 27.25 -21.39
N LEU A 92 1.27 27.70 -20.84
CA LEU A 92 0.66 27.16 -19.62
C LEU A 92 -0.60 26.36 -19.98
N PRO A 93 -0.62 25.01 -19.86
CA PRO A 93 -1.82 24.24 -20.10
C PRO A 93 -2.88 24.48 -19.01
N ILE A 94 -4.06 24.94 -19.42
CA ILE A 94 -5.22 25.16 -18.54
C ILE A 94 -6.29 24.14 -18.92
N VAL A 95 -6.74 23.34 -17.95
CA VAL A 95 -7.86 22.40 -18.09
C VAL A 95 -9.12 23.11 -17.58
N HIS A 96 -10.13 23.28 -18.44
CA HIS A 96 -11.38 23.98 -18.11
C HIS A 96 -12.21 23.24 -17.06
#